data_AF-A0ABD3T5R7-F1
#
_entry.id   AF-A0ABD3T5R7-F1
#
_cell.length_a   1.000
_cell.length_b   1.000
_cell.length_c   1.000
_cell.angle_alpha   90.00
_cell.angle_beta   90.00
_cell.angle_gamma   90.00
#
_symmetry.space_group_name_H-M   'P 1'
#
loop_
_entity.id
_entity.type
_entity.pdbx_description
1 polymer ?
#
loop_
_entity_poly.entity_id
_entity_poly.type
_entity_poly.pdbx_seq_one_letter_code
_entity_poly.pdbx_strand_id
1 'polypeptide(L)'
;MLSRAFISHAVYGTHATWQTQQYLLEDFLNFVTDSERDILTKALQDFEHADTDDEIEENIHQTVMEIAEKELIQEPMFVIDTWAPYLTKMGLTSAELDKIYEKCKPTSKRVISMISFPSNMTESQKTVSKYLCKFVKELETNMIGTFLRFMTGSDIICTSKIEVTFVHLEGLSSHPVAHTCSGVLELPDDYQSYPDFRSQFMEILKSNVWVMDIV
;
A
#
# COMPACT_ATOMS: atom_id res chain seq x y z
N MET A 1 -5.47 -1.00 -0.06
CA MET A 1 -6.55 -0.12 0.47
C MET A 1 -7.89 -0.46 -0.20
N LEU A 2 -9.06 -0.33 0.46
CA LEU A 2 -10.35 -0.46 -0.25
C LEU A 2 -10.49 0.66 -1.30
N SER A 3 -11.10 0.35 -2.45
CA SER A 3 -11.36 1.31 -3.52
C SER A 3 -12.08 2.56 -2.99
N ARG A 4 -11.59 3.74 -3.40
CA ARG A 4 -12.24 5.04 -3.18
C ARG A 4 -13.61 5.08 -3.84
N ALA A 5 -13.75 4.54 -5.05
CA ALA A 5 -15.02 4.43 -5.77
C ALA A 5 -16.05 3.62 -4.95
N PHE A 6 -15.64 2.46 -4.43
CA PHE A 6 -16.46 1.63 -3.55
C PHE A 6 -16.93 2.38 -2.29
N ILE A 7 -16.00 2.99 -1.54
CA ILE A 7 -16.33 3.71 -0.30
C ILE A 7 -17.18 4.95 -0.60
N SER A 8 -16.89 5.67 -1.69
CA SER A 8 -17.68 6.83 -2.11
C SER A 8 -19.12 6.43 -2.38
N HIS A 9 -19.34 5.32 -3.10
CA HIS A 9 -20.69 4.81 -3.33
C HIS A 9 -21.39 4.42 -2.02
N ALA A 10 -20.67 3.80 -1.08
CA ALA A 10 -21.24 3.44 0.22
C ALA A 10 -21.57 4.63 1.12
N VAL A 11 -20.80 5.73 1.04
CA VAL A 11 -21.04 6.94 1.85
C VAL A 11 -22.14 7.81 1.24
N TYR A 12 -22.13 7.99 -0.08
CA TYR A 12 -22.94 8.99 -0.80
C TYR A 12 -24.13 8.40 -1.57
N GLY A 13 -24.16 7.08 -1.78
CA GLY A 13 -25.14 6.40 -2.63
C GLY A 13 -24.98 6.72 -4.12
N THR A 14 -26.02 6.41 -4.88
CA THR A 14 -26.08 6.61 -6.35
C THR A 14 -26.00 8.07 -6.80
N HIS A 15 -26.06 9.04 -5.88
CA HIS A 15 -25.91 10.46 -6.19
C HIS A 15 -24.45 10.89 -6.40
N ALA A 16 -23.46 10.01 -6.16
CA ALA A 16 -22.04 10.29 -6.33
C ALA A 16 -21.47 9.81 -7.68
N THR A 17 -22.26 9.78 -8.74
CA THR A 17 -21.84 9.27 -10.06
C THR A 17 -20.57 9.94 -10.56
N TRP A 18 -20.45 11.26 -10.45
CA TRP A 18 -19.25 11.97 -10.92
C TRP A 18 -18.01 11.67 -10.07
N GLN A 19 -18.11 11.65 -8.73
CA GLN A 19 -16.97 11.36 -7.86
C GLN A 19 -16.53 9.91 -7.99
N THR A 20 -17.48 8.99 -8.10
CA THR A 20 -17.20 7.57 -8.29
C THR A 20 -16.43 7.37 -9.60
N GLN A 21 -16.87 8.02 -10.69
CA GLN A 21 -16.17 7.98 -11.98
C GLN A 21 -14.75 8.54 -11.92
N GLN A 22 -14.51 9.59 -11.14
CA GLN A 22 -13.17 10.18 -11.00
C GLN A 22 -12.14 9.18 -10.45
N TYR A 23 -12.54 8.32 -9.51
CA TYR A 23 -11.63 7.35 -8.89
C TYR A 23 -11.60 6.00 -9.59
N LEU A 24 -12.63 5.69 -10.40
CA LEU A 24 -12.92 4.34 -10.86
C LEU A 24 -11.76 3.72 -11.63
N LEU A 25 -11.19 4.45 -12.59
CA LEU A 25 -10.09 3.95 -13.41
C LEU A 25 -8.82 3.72 -12.58
N GLU A 26 -8.43 4.68 -11.75
CA GLU A 26 -7.24 4.55 -10.90
C GLU A 26 -7.39 3.37 -9.91
N ASP A 27 -8.55 3.24 -9.27
CA ASP A 27 -8.81 2.15 -8.34
C ASP A 27 -8.84 0.80 -9.05
N PHE A 28 -9.37 0.72 -10.27
CA PHE A 28 -9.42 -0.52 -11.03
C PHE A 28 -8.04 -0.96 -11.50
N LEU A 29 -7.21 -0.02 -11.97
CA LEU A 29 -5.81 -0.31 -12.29
C LEU A 29 -5.03 -0.79 -11.06
N ASN A 30 -5.38 -0.32 -9.86
CA ASN A 30 -4.81 -0.81 -8.59
C ASN A 30 -5.42 -2.15 -8.10
N PHE A 31 -6.58 -2.55 -8.61
CA PHE A 31 -7.29 -3.78 -8.25
C PHE A 31 -6.76 -4.99 -9.03
N VAL A 32 -6.45 -4.80 -10.31
CA VAL A 32 -5.91 -5.86 -11.19
C VAL A 32 -4.44 -6.17 -10.86
N THR A 33 -3.94 -7.30 -11.39
CA THR A 33 -2.54 -7.69 -11.22
C THR A 33 -1.59 -6.69 -11.90
N ASP A 34 -0.32 -6.65 -11.47
CA ASP A 34 0.69 -5.79 -12.08
C ASP A 34 0.81 -6.01 -13.60
N SER A 35 0.71 -7.27 -14.05
CA SER A 35 0.75 -7.61 -15.48
C SER A 35 -0.47 -7.07 -16.23
N GLU A 36 -1.67 -7.18 -15.66
CA GLU A 36 -2.90 -6.66 -16.27
C GLU A 36 -2.89 -5.14 -16.29
N ARG A 37 -2.47 -4.50 -15.18
CA ARG A 37 -2.34 -3.04 -15.09
C ARG A 37 -1.41 -2.50 -16.18
N ASP A 38 -0.26 -3.14 -16.40
CA ASP A 38 0.69 -2.72 -17.43
C ASP A 38 0.11 -2.84 -18.84
N ILE A 39 -0.65 -3.92 -19.12
CA ILE A 39 -1.32 -4.13 -20.41
C ILE A 39 -2.43 -3.09 -20.61
N LEU A 40 -3.29 -2.90 -19.62
CA LEU A 40 -4.41 -1.95 -19.68
C LEU A 40 -3.91 -0.51 -19.80
N THR A 41 -2.88 -0.14 -19.04
CA THR A 41 -2.28 1.21 -19.12
C THR A 41 -1.72 1.47 -20.52
N LYS A 42 -1.02 0.50 -21.11
CA LYS A 42 -0.52 0.62 -22.49
C LYS A 42 -1.65 0.72 -23.50
N ALA A 43 -2.66 -0.15 -23.38
CA ALA A 43 -3.80 -0.11 -24.28
C ALA A 43 -4.51 1.25 -24.22
N LEU A 44 -4.76 1.78 -23.02
CA LEU A 44 -5.37 3.10 -22.84
C LEU A 44 -4.52 4.26 -23.38
N GLN A 45 -3.19 4.11 -23.48
CA GLN A 45 -2.28 5.13 -24.02
C GLN A 45 -2.05 5.01 -25.54
N ASP A 46 -1.92 3.78 -26.05
CA ASP A 46 -1.67 3.49 -27.47
C ASP A 46 -2.87 3.90 -28.33
N PHE A 47 -4.09 3.76 -27.80
CA PHE A 47 -5.35 4.24 -28.38
C PHE A 47 -5.69 5.70 -27.98
N GLU A 48 -4.72 6.51 -27.56
CA GLU A 48 -4.89 7.99 -27.58
C GLU A 48 -4.05 8.62 -28.70
N HIS A 49 -3.15 7.83 -29.30
CA HIS A 49 -2.10 8.30 -30.20
C HIS A 49 -2.12 7.58 -31.55
N ALA A 50 -3.03 6.64 -31.75
CA ALA A 50 -3.16 5.90 -32.99
C ALA A 50 -4.07 6.68 -33.95
N ASP A 51 -3.64 6.82 -35.20
CA ASP A 51 -4.45 7.37 -36.32
C ASP A 51 -5.49 6.29 -36.75
N THR A 52 -6.20 5.74 -35.77
CA THR A 52 -7.20 4.68 -35.90
C THR A 52 -8.59 5.30 -35.88
N ASP A 53 -9.53 4.71 -36.64
CA ASP A 53 -10.95 5.11 -36.63
C ASP A 53 -11.42 5.37 -35.19
N ASP A 54 -11.86 6.60 -34.90
CA ASP A 54 -12.27 7.10 -33.57
C ASP A 54 -13.23 6.13 -32.84
N GLU A 55 -13.97 5.29 -33.58
CA GLU A 55 -14.89 4.26 -33.05
C GLU A 55 -14.20 3.14 -32.23
N ILE A 56 -12.90 2.86 -32.44
CA ILE A 56 -12.19 1.78 -31.73
C ILE A 56 -11.61 2.28 -30.39
N GLU A 57 -11.14 3.53 -30.33
CA GLU A 57 -10.56 4.14 -29.12
C GLU A 57 -11.63 4.40 -28.06
N GLU A 58 -12.79 4.96 -28.45
CA GLU A 58 -13.92 5.13 -27.52
C GLU A 58 -14.40 3.78 -26.94
N ASN A 59 -14.28 2.70 -27.70
CA ASN A 59 -14.72 1.37 -27.27
C ASN A 59 -13.85 0.81 -26.14
N ILE A 60 -12.52 0.96 -26.17
CA ILE A 60 -11.67 0.35 -25.13
C ILE A 60 -11.76 1.08 -23.80
N HIS A 61 -11.73 2.42 -23.80
CA HIS A 61 -11.86 3.20 -22.57
C HIS A 61 -13.24 2.94 -21.92
N GLN A 62 -14.31 2.98 -22.73
CA GLN A 62 -15.66 2.68 -22.27
C GLN A 62 -15.77 1.25 -21.72
N THR A 63 -15.22 0.26 -22.44
CA THR A 63 -15.20 -1.14 -21.99
C THR A 63 -14.49 -1.30 -20.66
N VAL A 64 -13.31 -0.66 -20.48
CA VAL A 64 -12.56 -0.72 -19.22
C VAL A 64 -13.34 -0.07 -18.09
N MET A 65 -14.00 1.08 -18.34
CA MET A 65 -14.83 1.74 -17.33
C MET A 65 -16.05 0.90 -16.94
N GLU A 66 -16.70 0.22 -17.88
CA GLU A 66 -17.81 -0.69 -17.62
C GLU A 66 -17.38 -1.91 -16.78
N ILE A 67 -16.22 -2.49 -17.09
CA ILE A 67 -15.64 -3.57 -16.29
C ILE A 67 -15.31 -3.05 -14.88
N ALA A 68 -14.68 -1.88 -14.77
CA ALA A 68 -14.33 -1.30 -13.49
C ALA A 68 -15.57 -1.04 -12.61
N GLU A 69 -16.65 -0.51 -13.20
CA GLU A 69 -17.91 -0.30 -12.48
C GLU A 69 -18.53 -1.63 -12.03
N LYS A 70 -18.52 -2.63 -12.91
CA LYS A 70 -19.02 -3.96 -12.59
C LYS A 70 -18.26 -4.56 -11.40
N GLU A 71 -16.94 -4.63 -11.48
CA GLU A 71 -16.11 -5.32 -10.49
C GLU A 71 -16.00 -4.56 -9.15
N LEU A 72 -15.89 -3.23 -9.18
CA LEU A 72 -15.68 -2.44 -7.96
C LEU A 72 -16.97 -1.99 -7.27
N ILE A 73 -18.09 -1.90 -8.00
CA ILE A 73 -19.35 -1.36 -7.47
C ILE A 73 -20.48 -2.39 -7.55
N GLN A 74 -20.77 -2.93 -8.75
CA GLN A 74 -21.98 -3.74 -8.96
C GLN A 74 -21.87 -5.13 -8.31
N GLU A 75 -20.74 -5.82 -8.44
CA GLU A 75 -20.53 -7.13 -7.81
C GLU A 75 -20.53 -7.04 -6.27
N PRO A 76 -19.83 -6.09 -5.62
CA PRO A 76 -19.87 -5.95 -4.18
C PRO A 76 -21.06 -5.11 -3.68
N MET A 77 -22.09 -4.84 -4.51
CA MET A 77 -23.24 -3.99 -4.18
C MET A 77 -23.95 -4.42 -2.89
N PHE A 78 -24.07 -5.72 -2.65
CA PHE A 78 -24.64 -6.23 -1.39
C PHE A 78 -23.87 -5.74 -0.15
N VAL A 79 -22.54 -5.68 -0.23
CA VAL A 79 -21.69 -5.17 0.86
C VAL A 79 -21.89 -3.67 1.03
N ILE A 80 -21.93 -2.93 -0.09
CA ILE A 80 -22.21 -1.49 -0.10
C ILE A 80 -23.55 -1.18 0.57
N ASP A 81 -24.61 -1.88 0.19
CA ASP A 81 -25.96 -1.72 0.74
C ASP A 81 -26.00 -2.05 2.24
N THR A 82 -25.20 -3.02 2.67
CA THR A 82 -25.06 -3.38 4.09
C THR A 82 -24.34 -2.28 4.88
N TRP A 83 -23.35 -1.61 4.29
CA TRP A 83 -22.52 -0.61 4.97
C TRP A 83 -23.14 0.79 4.95
N ALA A 84 -23.86 1.14 3.88
CA ALA A 84 -24.40 2.49 3.65
C ALA A 84 -25.22 3.04 4.83
N PRO A 85 -26.11 2.28 5.51
CA PRO A 85 -26.88 2.79 6.65
C PRO A 85 -26.04 3.27 7.84
N TYR A 86 -24.77 2.87 7.90
CA TYR A 86 -23.81 3.27 8.93
C TYR A 86 -22.88 4.36 8.42
N LEU A 87 -22.35 4.20 7.21
CA LEU A 87 -21.38 5.13 6.64
C LEU A 87 -22.00 6.49 6.28
N THR A 88 -23.22 6.52 5.73
CA THR A 88 -23.90 7.78 5.41
C THR A 88 -24.15 8.63 6.67
N LYS A 89 -24.36 8.00 7.83
CA LYS A 89 -24.54 8.71 9.12
C LYS A 89 -23.28 9.41 9.62
N MET A 90 -22.11 9.03 9.11
CA MET A 90 -20.85 9.69 9.46
C MET A 90 -20.77 11.10 8.86
N GLY A 91 -21.59 11.41 7.84
CA GLY A 91 -21.64 12.74 7.24
C GLY A 91 -20.32 13.18 6.59
N LEU A 92 -19.47 12.24 6.21
CA LEU A 92 -18.15 12.51 5.62
C LEU A 92 -18.30 13.20 4.27
N THR A 93 -17.75 14.39 4.09
CA THR A 93 -17.68 15.05 2.78
C THR A 93 -16.63 14.41 1.89
N SER A 94 -16.74 14.60 0.56
CA SER A 94 -15.75 14.07 -0.41
C SER A 94 -14.32 14.51 -0.06
N ALA A 95 -14.14 15.78 0.31
CA ALA A 95 -12.85 16.33 0.69
C ALA A 95 -12.30 15.73 2.00
N GLU A 96 -13.16 15.29 2.93
CA GLU A 96 -12.73 14.58 4.13
C GLU A 96 -12.33 13.15 3.81
N LEU A 97 -13.06 12.49 2.91
CA LEU A 97 -12.70 11.16 2.42
C LEU A 97 -11.33 11.17 1.72
N ASP A 98 -11.10 12.12 0.80
CA ASP A 98 -9.80 12.29 0.16
C ASP A 98 -8.67 12.49 1.19
N LYS A 99 -8.91 13.31 2.22
CA LYS A 99 -7.94 13.50 3.31
C LYS A 99 -7.66 12.22 4.09
N ILE A 100 -8.64 11.32 4.26
CA ILE A 100 -8.41 10.01 4.90
C ILE A 100 -7.50 9.16 4.02
N TYR A 101 -7.80 9.05 2.73
CA TYR A 101 -6.99 8.28 1.78
C TYR A 101 -5.55 8.80 1.70
N GLU A 102 -5.37 10.12 1.59
CA GLU A 102 -4.04 10.73 1.59
C GLU A 102 -3.31 10.52 2.92
N LYS A 103 -4.02 10.50 4.05
CA LYS A 103 -3.45 10.13 5.36
C LYS A 103 -3.12 8.64 5.47
N CYS A 104 -3.64 7.76 4.62
CA CYS A 104 -3.26 6.35 4.66
C CYS A 104 -2.16 6.00 3.65
N LYS A 105 -1.89 6.88 2.67
CA LYS A 105 -0.86 6.68 1.64
C LYS A 105 0.56 6.62 2.22
N PRO A 106 1.30 5.50 2.06
CA PRO A 106 2.66 5.38 2.56
C PRO A 106 3.63 6.21 1.72
N THR A 107 4.60 6.84 2.39
CA THR A 107 5.77 7.45 1.75
C THR A 107 6.99 7.19 2.63
N SER A 108 8.20 7.21 2.07
CA SER A 108 9.42 6.95 2.86
C SER A 108 9.51 7.86 4.08
N LYS A 109 9.17 9.15 3.93
CA LYS A 109 9.15 10.10 5.04
C LYS A 109 8.19 9.70 6.15
N ARG A 110 6.98 9.28 5.80
CA ARG A 110 5.94 8.91 6.75
C ARG A 110 6.26 7.58 7.44
N VAL A 111 6.70 6.60 6.67
CA VAL A 111 7.13 5.30 7.21
C VAL A 111 8.28 5.50 8.20
N ILE A 112 9.30 6.29 7.85
CA ILE A 112 10.42 6.58 8.77
C ILE A 112 9.93 7.27 10.04
N SER A 113 8.97 8.20 9.94
CA SER A 113 8.44 8.90 11.11
C SER A 113 7.68 8.00 12.09
N MET A 114 7.24 6.83 11.65
CA MET A 114 6.59 5.84 12.51
C MET A 114 7.59 4.96 13.26
N ILE A 115 8.84 4.86 12.77
CA ILE A 115 9.86 3.99 13.35
C ILE A 115 10.45 4.66 14.60
N SER A 116 10.33 3.99 15.73
CA SER A 116 10.82 4.44 17.03
C SER A 116 11.97 3.55 17.49
N PHE A 117 13.14 4.13 17.69
CA PHE A 117 14.32 3.43 18.19
C PHE A 117 14.43 3.56 19.72
N PRO A 118 15.12 2.62 20.40
CA PRO A 118 15.45 2.74 21.83
C PRO A 118 16.26 4.01 22.12
N SER A 119 16.07 4.60 23.31
CA SER A 119 16.79 5.80 23.73
C SER A 119 18.28 5.54 23.97
N ASN A 120 18.62 4.36 24.49
CA ASN A 120 19.99 3.92 24.74
C ASN A 120 20.35 2.87 23.70
N MET A 121 21.33 3.16 22.86
CA MET A 121 21.81 2.28 21.79
C MET A 121 23.33 2.16 21.82
N THR A 122 23.84 0.97 21.51
CA THR A 122 25.26 0.75 21.21
C THR A 122 25.66 1.42 19.89
N GLU A 123 26.96 1.48 19.58
CA GLU A 123 27.43 2.05 18.31
C GLU A 123 26.99 1.23 17.09
N SER A 124 26.91 -0.12 17.20
CA SER A 124 26.41 -0.92 16.08
C SER A 124 24.90 -0.73 15.90
N GLN A 125 24.12 -0.67 16.99
CA GLN A 125 22.69 -0.37 16.94
C GLN A 125 22.41 1.00 16.30
N LYS A 126 23.16 2.04 16.67
CA LYS A 126 23.06 3.36 16.01
C LYS A 126 23.38 3.28 14.51
N THR A 127 24.34 2.44 14.13
CA THR A 127 24.72 2.24 12.73
C THR A 127 23.60 1.55 11.97
N VAL A 128 23.02 0.49 12.52
CA VAL A 128 21.90 -0.24 11.91
C VAL A 128 20.63 0.60 11.87
N SER A 129 20.34 1.43 12.87
CA SER A 129 19.25 2.43 12.80
C SER A 129 19.39 3.36 11.59
N LYS A 130 20.62 3.81 11.30
CA LYS A 130 20.90 4.62 10.11
C LYS A 130 20.72 3.81 8.83
N TYR A 131 21.10 2.54 8.82
CA TYR A 131 20.88 1.65 7.68
C TYR A 131 19.40 1.45 7.39
N LEU A 132 18.57 1.17 8.40
CA LEU A 132 17.12 1.05 8.24
C LEU A 132 16.51 2.33 7.67
N CYS A 133 16.84 3.49 8.25
CA CYS A 133 16.32 4.77 7.75
C CYS A 133 16.80 5.08 6.32
N LYS A 134 18.05 4.73 5.99
CA LYS A 134 18.61 4.90 4.64
C LYS A 134 17.91 3.97 3.65
N PHE A 135 17.71 2.71 4.02
CA PHE A 135 17.01 1.71 3.24
C PHE A 135 15.61 2.19 2.85
N VAL A 136 14.81 2.62 3.82
CA VAL A 136 13.44 3.11 3.54
C VAL A 136 13.43 4.35 2.63
N LYS A 137 14.45 5.22 2.72
CA LYS A 137 14.60 6.37 1.81
C LYS A 137 14.94 5.96 0.38
N GLU A 138 15.68 4.88 0.21
CA GLU A 138 16.17 4.40 -1.09
C GLU A 138 15.24 3.34 -1.73
N LEU A 139 14.18 2.93 -1.04
CA LEU A 139 13.15 2.05 -1.61
C LEU A 139 12.43 2.75 -2.77
N GLU A 140 12.21 1.99 -3.84
CA GLU A 140 11.33 2.39 -4.93
C GLU A 140 9.89 2.57 -4.42
N THR A 141 9.12 3.48 -5.03
CA THR A 141 7.78 3.85 -4.56
C THR A 141 6.84 2.65 -4.42
N ASN A 142 6.90 1.69 -5.35
CA ASN A 142 6.13 0.45 -5.32
C ASN A 142 6.54 -0.50 -4.17
N MET A 143 7.77 -0.41 -3.68
CA MET A 143 8.29 -1.26 -2.60
C MET A 143 8.00 -0.71 -1.20
N ILE A 144 7.63 0.58 -1.08
CA ILE A 144 7.29 1.19 0.22
C ILE A 144 6.07 0.51 0.85
N GLY A 145 5.02 0.23 0.04
CA GLY A 145 3.84 -0.49 0.50
C GLY A 145 4.18 -1.91 0.96
N THR A 146 5.03 -2.62 0.21
CA THR A 146 5.52 -3.96 0.58
C THR A 146 6.30 -3.94 1.90
N PHE A 147 7.18 -2.96 2.09
CA PHE A 147 7.91 -2.79 3.34
C PHE A 147 6.99 -2.47 4.52
N LEU A 148 5.99 -1.61 4.31
CA LEU A 148 5.00 -1.33 5.35
C LEU A 148 4.20 -2.59 5.71
N ARG A 149 3.77 -3.34 4.70
CA ARG A 149 3.04 -4.60 4.88
C ARG A 149 3.86 -5.64 5.64
N PHE A 150 5.18 -5.68 5.42
CA PHE A 150 6.07 -6.52 6.21
C PHE A 150 6.00 -6.16 7.70
N MET A 151 6.06 -4.87 8.04
CA MET A 151 6.04 -4.43 9.44
C MET A 151 4.65 -4.47 10.11
N THR A 152 3.57 -4.29 9.36
CA THR A 152 2.22 -4.02 9.92
C THR A 152 1.14 -4.99 9.45
N GLY A 153 1.44 -5.86 8.48
CA GLY A 153 0.43 -6.66 7.78
C GLY A 153 -0.42 -5.85 6.79
N SER A 154 -0.18 -4.54 6.65
CA SER A 154 -0.94 -3.66 5.77
C SER A 154 -0.05 -2.82 4.85
N ASP A 155 -0.46 -2.66 3.59
CA ASP A 155 0.19 -1.81 2.61
C ASP A 155 -0.11 -0.31 2.81
N ILE A 156 -0.93 0.03 3.80
CA ILE A 156 -1.34 1.39 4.14
C ILE A 156 -0.98 1.75 5.58
N ILE A 157 -0.90 3.06 5.86
CA ILE A 157 -0.64 3.54 7.22
C ILE A 157 -1.92 3.41 8.05
N CYS A 158 -1.94 2.40 8.93
CA CYS A 158 -3.00 2.14 9.90
C CYS A 158 -2.53 2.23 11.37
N THR A 159 -1.24 2.42 11.61
CA THR A 159 -0.64 2.60 12.94
C THR A 159 0.22 3.87 12.96
N SER A 160 0.45 4.42 14.15
CA SER A 160 1.26 5.62 14.35
C SER A 160 2.71 5.32 14.74
N LYS A 161 3.01 4.09 15.19
CA LYS A 161 4.33 3.74 15.74
C LYS A 161 4.68 2.28 15.46
N ILE A 162 5.96 2.06 15.15
CA ILE A 162 6.63 0.75 15.11
C ILE A 162 7.88 0.85 15.99
N GLU A 163 7.97 -0.01 17.00
CA GLU A 163 9.11 -0.05 17.93
C GLU A 163 10.20 -0.98 17.39
N VAL A 164 11.43 -0.48 17.30
CA VAL A 164 12.59 -1.29 16.93
C VAL A 164 13.19 -1.90 18.18
N THR A 165 13.31 -3.21 18.20
CA THR A 165 14.05 -3.95 19.23
C THR A 165 15.27 -4.58 18.59
N PHE A 166 16.45 -4.35 19.15
CA PHE A 166 17.67 -4.98 18.66
C PHE A 166 17.83 -6.36 19.28
N VAL A 167 18.17 -7.32 18.43
CA VAL A 167 18.40 -8.72 18.84
C VAL A 167 19.81 -9.13 18.42
N HIS A 168 20.46 -9.94 19.25
CA HIS A 168 21.73 -10.56 18.90
C HIS A 168 21.46 -12.03 18.60
N LEU A 169 21.21 -12.34 17.33
CA LEU A 169 20.90 -13.69 16.86
C LEU A 169 22.15 -14.25 16.18
N GLU A 170 22.68 -15.37 16.68
CA GLU A 170 23.83 -16.04 16.06
C GLU A 170 23.37 -16.98 14.92
N GLY A 171 24.07 -16.96 13.80
CA GLY A 171 23.90 -17.93 12.70
C GLY A 171 22.81 -17.57 11.68
N LEU A 172 22.22 -18.60 11.04
CA LEU A 172 21.21 -18.46 9.97
C LEU A 172 19.88 -17.79 10.41
N SER A 173 19.75 -17.49 11.71
CA SER A 173 18.59 -16.86 12.33
C SER A 173 18.68 -15.32 12.38
N SER A 174 19.79 -14.72 11.93
CA SER A 174 19.98 -13.25 11.94
C SER A 174 19.22 -12.58 10.79
N HIS A 175 17.89 -12.55 10.86
CA HIS A 175 17.02 -11.86 9.90
C HIS A 175 16.05 -10.92 10.63
N PRO A 176 15.66 -9.79 10.03
CA PRO A 176 14.59 -8.95 10.55
C PRO A 176 13.29 -9.74 10.72
N VAL A 177 12.63 -9.57 11.87
CA VAL A 177 11.33 -10.18 12.17
C VAL A 177 10.34 -9.10 12.56
N ALA A 178 9.15 -9.13 11.97
CA ALA A 178 8.09 -8.16 12.23
C ALA A 178 6.95 -8.80 13.00
N HIS A 179 6.64 -8.24 14.17
CA HIS A 179 5.48 -8.59 14.98
C HIS A 179 4.35 -7.62 14.67
N THR A 180 3.57 -7.95 13.65
CA THR A 180 2.57 -7.02 13.08
C THR A 180 1.50 -6.56 14.06
N CYS A 181 1.03 -7.46 14.94
CA CYS A 181 0.01 -7.14 15.94
C CYS A 181 0.52 -6.24 17.07
N SER A 182 1.77 -6.41 17.50
CA SER A 182 2.38 -5.61 18.57
C SER A 182 3.07 -4.35 18.06
N GLY A 183 3.29 -4.24 16.73
CA GLY A 183 3.98 -3.12 16.12
C GLY A 183 5.47 -3.09 16.48
N VAL A 184 6.12 -4.26 16.54
CA VAL A 184 7.54 -4.38 16.87
C VAL A 184 8.32 -4.91 15.66
N LEU A 185 9.45 -4.30 15.36
CA LEU A 185 10.44 -4.80 14.41
C LEU A 185 11.69 -5.25 15.18
N GLU A 186 11.91 -6.56 15.23
CA GLU A 186 13.17 -7.13 15.69
C GLU A 186 14.22 -7.01 14.60
N LEU A 187 15.36 -6.43 14.96
CA LEU A 187 16.41 -6.11 14.01
C LEU A 187 17.77 -6.57 14.54
N PRO A 188 18.49 -7.43 13.80
CA PRO A 188 19.87 -7.76 14.14
C PRO A 188 20.78 -6.52 14.16
N ASP A 189 21.75 -6.48 15.07
CA ASP A 189 22.68 -5.35 15.19
C ASP A 189 24.13 -5.67 14.73
N ASP A 190 24.33 -6.82 14.09
CA ASP A 190 25.62 -7.39 13.69
C ASP A 190 25.95 -7.25 12.19
N TYR A 191 25.15 -6.48 11.45
CA TYR A 191 25.38 -6.18 10.03
C TYR A 191 26.76 -5.56 9.79
N GLN A 192 27.51 -6.15 8.86
CA GLN A 192 28.88 -5.71 8.55
C GLN A 192 28.90 -4.42 7.75
N SER A 193 27.86 -4.18 6.94
CA SER A 193 27.78 -3.02 6.06
C SER A 193 26.35 -2.72 5.61
N TYR A 194 26.12 -1.53 5.05
CA TYR A 194 24.82 -1.18 4.47
C TYR A 194 24.43 -2.06 3.26
N PRO A 195 25.33 -2.41 2.32
CA PRO A 195 24.99 -3.33 1.23
C PRO A 195 24.53 -4.71 1.71
N ASP A 196 25.15 -5.22 2.78
CA ASP A 196 24.78 -6.48 3.44
C ASP A 196 23.36 -6.39 4.01
N PHE A 197 23.10 -5.39 4.85
CA PHE A 197 21.77 -5.05 5.37
C PHE A 197 20.71 -4.97 4.27
N ARG A 198 20.99 -4.19 3.21
CA ARG A 198 20.04 -3.95 2.12
C ARG A 198 19.73 -5.24 1.36
N SER A 199 20.74 -6.06 1.10
CA SER A 199 20.57 -7.30 0.32
C SER A 199 19.66 -8.27 1.06
N GLN A 200 19.92 -8.49 2.35
CA GLN A 200 19.11 -9.37 3.19
C GLN A 200 17.67 -8.86 3.33
N PHE A 201 17.48 -7.56 3.58
CA PHE A 201 16.13 -7.00 3.71
C PHE A 201 15.34 -7.10 2.39
N MET A 202 16.00 -6.84 1.25
CA MET A 202 15.36 -6.99 -0.06
C MET A 202 14.99 -8.43 -0.38
N GLU A 203 15.80 -9.41 0.04
CA GLU A 203 15.48 -10.83 -0.13
C GLU A 203 14.19 -11.20 0.60
N ILE A 204 14.04 -10.72 1.84
CA ILE A 204 12.81 -10.90 2.63
C ILE A 204 11.62 -10.27 1.92
N LEU A 205 11.72 -9.01 1.50
CA LEU A 205 10.61 -8.31 0.83
C LEU A 205 10.21 -9.00 -0.50
N LYS A 206 11.16 -9.60 -1.22
CA LYS A 206 10.90 -10.30 -2.49
C LYS A 206 10.36 -11.72 -2.32
N SER A 207 10.62 -12.37 -1.18
CA SER A 207 10.22 -13.76 -0.95
C SER A 207 8.70 -13.95 -0.90
N ASN A 208 7.92 -12.91 -0.60
CA ASN A 208 6.46 -12.93 -0.37
C ASN A 208 5.97 -13.99 0.65
N VAL A 209 6.88 -14.67 1.36
CA VAL A 209 6.61 -15.62 2.44
C VAL A 209 7.28 -15.06 3.68
N TRP A 210 6.52 -14.29 4.44
CA TRP A 210 7.02 -13.67 5.68
C TRP A 210 6.61 -14.53 6.85
N VAL A 211 7.56 -14.86 7.73
CA VAL A 211 7.25 -15.50 9.02
C VAL A 211 6.51 -14.45 9.86
N MET A 212 5.18 -14.54 9.85
CA MET A 212 4.30 -13.74 10.68
C MET A 212 3.97 -14.57 11.90
N ASP A 213 4.68 -14.35 13.00
CA ASP A 213 4.31 -14.97 14.27
C ASP A 213 3.01 -14.32 14.77
N ILE A 214 1.94 -15.13 14.81
CA ILE A 214 0.72 -14.80 15.53
C ILE A 214 0.94 -15.36 16.94
N VAL A 215 1.20 -14.46 17.89
CA VAL A 215 1.29 -14.80 19.33
C VAL A 215 -0.09 -14.87 19.95
#